data_AF-A0A2Z5G2V6-F1
#
_entry.id   AF-A0A2Z5G2V6-F1
#
_cell.length_a   1.000
_cell.length_b   1.000
_cell.length_c   1.000
_cell.angle_alpha   90.00
_cell.angle_beta   90.00
_cell.angle_gamma   90.00
#
_symmetry.space_group_name_H-M   'P 1'
#
loop_
_entity.id
_entity.type
_entity.pdbx_description
1 polymer ?
#
loop_
_entity_poly.entity_id
_entity_poly.type
_entity_poly.pdbx_seq_one_letter_code
_entity_poly.pdbx_strand_id
1 'polypeptide(L)' 'MGNATPQLKVHVHGALNVGASREEVLEIIIQIAVYARFPAALNGLTWAKDVFRER' A
#
# COMPACT_ATOMS: atom_id res chain seq x y z
N MET A 1 -1.62 15.19 -10.39
CA MET A 1 -2.35 13.94 -10.07
C MET A 1 -1.30 12.87 -9.79
N GLY A 2 -1.08 12.45 -8.54
CA GLY A 2 0.09 11.59 -8.25
C GLY A 2 0.29 11.06 -6.84
N ASN A 3 -0.65 11.25 -5.91
CA ASN A 3 -0.65 10.53 -4.63
C ASN A 3 -2.08 10.46 -4.06
N ALA A 4 -2.82 9.43 -4.44
CA ALA A 4 -4.14 9.14 -3.86
C ALA A 4 -3.99 8.49 -2.47
N THR A 5 -3.28 9.18 -1.55
CA THR A 5 -2.91 8.66 -0.23
C THR A 5 -4.13 8.23 0.60
N PRO A 6 -5.21 9.04 0.71
CA PRO A 6 -6.40 8.61 1.43
C PRO A 6 -7.01 7.34 0.84
N GLN A 7 -7.05 7.25 -0.49
CA GLN A 7 -7.57 6.08 -1.19
C GLN A 7 -6.70 4.85 -0.94
N LEU A 8 -5.37 4.98 -1.03
CA LEU A 8 -4.48 3.85 -0.78
C LEU A 8 -4.66 3.29 0.63
N LYS A 9 -4.73 4.17 1.64
CA LYS A 9 -4.97 3.72 3.03
C LYS A 9 -6.28 2.94 3.15
N VAL A 10 -7.37 3.47 2.60
CA VAL A 10 -8.67 2.78 2.59
C VAL A 10 -8.61 1.42 1.88
N HIS A 11 -7.91 1.32 0.74
CA HIS A 11 -7.76 0.05 0.02
C HIS A 11 -6.89 -0.96 0.77
N VAL A 12 -5.84 -0.52 1.48
CA VAL A 12 -5.04 -1.39 2.34
C VAL A 12 -5.88 -1.91 3.51
N HIS A 13 -6.68 -1.05 4.16
CA HIS A 13 -7.64 -1.54 5.17
C HIS A 13 -8.64 -2.53 4.58
N GLY A 14 -9.18 -2.26 3.39
CA GLY A 14 -10.08 -3.16 2.68
C GLY A 14 -9.44 -4.52 2.40
N ALA A 15 -8.21 -4.53 1.87
CA ALA A 15 -7.46 -5.75 1.57
C ALA A 15 -7.27 -6.63 2.81
N LEU A 16 -6.85 -6.03 3.93
CA LEU A 16 -6.70 -6.75 5.20
C LEU A 16 -8.04 -7.27 5.74
N ASN A 17 -9.15 -6.54 5.53
CA ASN A 17 -10.48 -6.97 5.97
C ASN A 17 -11.02 -8.17 5.18
N VAL A 18 -10.59 -8.34 3.93
CA VAL A 18 -11.00 -9.48 3.09
C VAL A 18 -10.02 -10.66 3.18
N GLY A 19 -9.06 -10.61 4.11
CA GLY A 19 -8.16 -11.72 4.42
C GLY A 19 -6.80 -11.67 3.74
N ALA A 20 -6.45 -10.59 3.03
CA ALA A 20 -5.08 -10.43 2.55
C ALA A 20 -4.11 -10.26 3.74
N SER A 21 -2.95 -10.88 3.63
CA SER A 21 -1.84 -10.75 4.57
C SER A 21 -1.08 -9.43 4.37
N ARG A 22 -0.32 -9.02 5.39
CA ARG A 22 0.52 -7.82 5.30
C ARG A 22 1.60 -8.00 4.23
N GLU A 23 2.11 -9.22 4.11
CA GLU A 23 3.12 -9.65 3.15
C GLU A 23 2.59 -9.53 1.71
N GLU A 24 1.38 -10.00 1.43
CA GLU A 24 0.75 -9.86 0.10
C GLU A 24 0.56 -8.38 -0.28
N VAL A 25 0.14 -7.53 0.66
CA VAL A 25 0.02 -6.09 0.42
C VAL A 25 1.38 -5.47 0.09
N LEU A 26 2.44 -5.85 0.82
CA LEU A 26 3.78 -5.35 0.56
C LEU A 26 4.31 -5.79 -0.81
N GLU A 27 4.12 -7.05 -1.18
CA GLU A 27 4.51 -7.59 -2.49
C GLU A 27 3.83 -6.83 -3.64
N ILE A 28 2.53 -6.55 -3.52
CA ILE A 28 1.79 -5.76 -4.52
C ILE A 28 2.42 -4.37 -4.68
N ILE A 29 2.77 -3.69 -3.57
CA ILE A 29 3.39 -2.36 -3.62
C ILE A 29 4.81 -2.43 -4.21
N ILE A 30 5.56 -3.50 -3.97
CA ILE A 30 6.87 -3.74 -4.58
C ILE A 30 6.72 -3.91 -6.10
N GLN A 31 5.73 -4.69 -6.55
CA GLN A 31 5.44 -4.85 -7.98
C GLN A 31 5.06 -3.52 -8.65
N ILE A 32 4.37 -2.63 -7.94
CA ILE A 32 4.05 -1.27 -8.41
C ILE A 32 5.31 -0.46 -8.73
N ALA A 33 6.48 -0.74 -8.13
CA ALA A 33 7.72 -0.04 -8.45
C ALA A 33 8.11 -0.16 -9.93
N VAL A 34 7.73 -1.26 -10.59
CA VAL A 34 7.96 -1.49 -12.02
C VAL A 34 7.07 -0.58 -12.88
N TYR A 35 5.82 -0.36 -12.46
CA TYR A 35 4.80 0.34 -13.25
C TYR A 35 4.73 1.84 -12.95
N ALA A 36 4.91 2.23 -11.69
CA ALA A 36 4.77 3.60 -11.19
C ALA A 36 6.10 4.23 -10.75
N ARG A 37 7.22 3.51 -10.95
CA ARG A 37 8.58 3.87 -10.53
C ARG A 37 8.79 3.82 -9.01
N PHE A 38 10.06 3.75 -8.62
CA PHE A 38 10.49 3.64 -7.22
C PHE A 38 9.90 4.69 -6.26
N PRO A 39 9.82 6.00 -6.59
CA PRO A 39 9.30 6.99 -5.64
C PRO A 39 7.84 6.75 -5.23
N ALA A 40 6.99 6.30 -6.16
CA ALA A 40 5.58 6.02 -5.87
C ALA A 40 5.44 4.78 -4.98
N ALA A 41 6.23 3.73 -5.23
CA ALA A 41 6.23 2.52 -4.41
C ALA A 41 6.72 2.79 -2.98
N LEU A 42 7.78 3.58 -2.79
CA LEU A 42 8.28 3.94 -1.45
C LEU A 42 7.26 4.71 -0.61
N ASN A 43 6.53 5.64 -1.25
CA ASN A 43 5.42 6.33 -0.61
C ASN A 43 4.30 5.35 -0.23
N GLY A 44 3.96 4.43 -1.13
CA GLY A 44 2.99 3.36 -0.86
C GLY A 44 3.37 2.49 0.33
N LEU A 45 4.63 2.07 0.43
CA LEU A 45 5.15 1.29 1.56
C LEU A 45 5.04 2.06 2.87
N THR A 46 5.34 3.36 2.85
CA THR A 46 5.22 4.23 4.02
C THR A 46 3.78 4.32 4.51
N TRP A 47 2.81 4.50 3.61
CA TRP A 47 1.40 4.58 3.99
C TRP A 47 0.81 3.23 4.39
N ALA A 48 1.23 2.12 3.78
CA ALA A 48 0.86 0.78 4.22
C ALA A 48 1.37 0.51 5.63
N LYS A 49 2.60 0.94 5.95
CA LYS A 49 3.16 0.86 7.31
C LYS A 49 2.34 1.66 8.33
N ASP A 50 1.82 2.83 7.98
CA ASP A 50 0.90 3.57 8.86
C ASP A 50 -0.35 2.73 9.17
N VAL A 51 -1.00 2.17 8.15
CA VAL A 51 -2.21 1.34 8.31
C VAL A 51 -1.92 0.09 9.16
N PHE A 52 -0.75 -0.52 9.00
CA PHE A 52 -0.34 -1.68 9.81
C PHE A 52 -0.08 -1.34 11.28
N ARG A 53 0.20 -0.08 11.62
CA ARG A 53 0.34 0.39 13.01
C ARG A 53 -0.99 0.74 13.66
N GLU A 54 -2.00 1.04 12.85
CA GLU A 54 -3.36 1.34 13.30
C GLU A 54 -4.18 0.06 13.61
N ARG A 55 -3.62 -1.13 13.33
CA ARG A 55 -4.22 -2.45 13.56
C ARG A 55 -3.33 -3.33 14.44
#